data_AF-A0A542EU64-F1
#
_entry.id   AF-A0A542EU64-F1
#
_cell.length_a   1.000
_cell.length_b   1.000
_cell.length_c   1.000
_cell.angle_alpha   90.00
_cell.angle_beta   90.00
_cell.angle_gamma   90.00
#
_symmetry.space_group_name_H-M   'P 1'
#
loop_
_entity.id
_entity.type
_entity.pdbx_description
1 polymer ?
#
loop_
_entity_poly.entity_id
_entity_poly.type
_entity_poly.pdbx_seq_one_letter_code
_entity_poly.pdbx_strand_id
1 'polypeptide(L)'
;MVVGGVFERAASDAPRPERRARRARVTAVWWHRWMPSAQGREVLGWWLVTRAGLFLLSVSAPLLFNRFPDYPHVWKAWLQWDVAHLNAVAQYGYNHGEPSGAPLAAFFPGFPLLVRLVSYTGIGYVASGIVVSAVASAVAGVYLARLAQYEFPELKGIGPNAAMVWYGAPVGVFLAAGYTESLFCAFAFPAWLAARQGRWARAAVFVALASTVRVSGLFLIFALLVEFLTSKKRDWVSLPWLALPVVPVLGFMAYLKHIHGSWFAWHQAQEKGWPRKFTWPWTSLQHTVQAATKGFFPADRTDWTWMFRAELVALFVCLLLLVWLLWRRSWGEAAWVAATLGAFCTSYWVFSLTRATLLLWPLWIGLAVLIRRKPWLGRLYLGLAIPLAAAWACAFFTGRWSG
;
A
#
# COMPACT_ATOMS: atom_id res chain seq x y z
N MET A 1 -13.27 60.11 -62.71
CA MET A 1 -12.49 59.95 -61.46
C MET A 1 -13.51 59.90 -60.34
N VAL A 2 -13.95 58.72 -59.89
CA VAL A 2 -13.30 57.76 -58.97
C VAL A 2 -13.13 58.34 -57.55
N VAL A 3 -13.64 57.55 -56.58
CA VAL A 3 -13.54 57.64 -55.10
C VAL A 3 -14.50 58.63 -54.45
N GLY A 4 -15.29 58.33 -53.41
CA GLY A 4 -15.39 57.17 -52.51
C GLY A 4 -15.77 57.67 -51.10
N GLY A 5 -16.53 56.87 -50.34
CA GLY A 5 -16.72 57.08 -48.89
C GLY A 5 -18.17 56.98 -48.41
N VAL A 6 -18.69 55.75 -48.28
CA VAL A 6 -19.91 55.46 -47.52
C VAL A 6 -19.50 54.87 -46.16
N PHE A 7 -19.88 55.55 -45.09
CA PHE A 7 -19.96 54.99 -43.75
C PHE A 7 -21.27 54.20 -43.63
N GLU A 8 -21.23 52.88 -43.36
CA GLU A 8 -22.30 52.24 -42.60
C GLU A 8 -21.88 50.92 -41.91
N ARG A 9 -21.77 51.05 -40.58
CA ARG A 9 -22.07 50.13 -39.47
C ARG A 9 -21.75 48.63 -39.60
N ALA A 10 -20.82 48.24 -38.74
CA ALA A 10 -20.64 46.88 -38.24
C ALA A 10 -21.94 46.29 -37.66
N ALA A 11 -22.36 45.13 -38.17
CA ALA A 11 -23.26 44.23 -37.47
C ALA A 11 -22.43 43.05 -36.92
N SER A 12 -22.44 42.93 -35.59
CA SER A 12 -21.79 41.88 -34.82
C SER A 12 -22.34 40.50 -35.18
N ASP A 13 -21.50 39.62 -35.72
CA ASP A 13 -21.77 38.18 -35.84
C ASP A 13 -21.74 37.52 -34.45
N ALA A 14 -22.82 37.68 -33.68
CA ALA A 14 -23.03 36.88 -32.49
C ALA A 14 -23.30 35.43 -32.92
N PRO A 15 -22.52 34.44 -32.44
CA PRO A 15 -22.70 33.05 -32.86
C PRO A 15 -24.06 32.51 -32.41
N ARG A 16 -24.82 31.98 -33.37
CA ARG A 16 -26.18 31.39 -33.18
C ARG A 16 -26.24 30.45 -31.95
N PRO A 17 -27.31 30.54 -31.13
CA PRO A 17 -27.42 29.83 -29.84
C PRO A 17 -27.29 28.30 -29.92
N GLU A 18 -27.66 27.70 -31.05
CA GLU A 18 -27.54 26.25 -31.29
C GLU A 18 -26.09 25.74 -31.35
N ARG A 19 -25.15 26.54 -31.90
CA ARG A 19 -23.72 26.18 -31.93
C ARG A 19 -23.09 26.23 -30.55
N ARG A 20 -23.52 27.15 -29.68
CA ARG A 20 -23.12 27.21 -28.25
C ARG A 20 -23.64 26.01 -27.47
N ALA A 21 -24.91 25.64 -27.66
CA ALA A 21 -25.51 24.48 -27.00
C ALA A 21 -24.86 23.15 -27.41
N ARG A 22 -24.50 22.99 -28.70
CA ARG A 22 -23.83 21.79 -29.21
C ARG A 22 -22.37 21.70 -28.75
N ARG A 23 -21.62 22.81 -28.72
CA ARG A 23 -20.27 22.85 -28.12
C ARG A 23 -20.31 22.57 -26.61
N ALA A 24 -21.26 23.16 -25.88
CA ALA A 24 -21.44 22.92 -24.44
C ALA A 24 -21.76 21.45 -24.12
N ARG A 25 -22.60 20.80 -24.93
CA ARG A 25 -22.89 19.35 -24.81
C ARG A 25 -21.66 18.49 -25.13
N VAL A 26 -20.89 18.81 -26.16
CA VAL A 26 -19.67 18.06 -26.49
C VAL A 26 -18.60 18.24 -25.40
N THR A 27 -18.39 19.45 -24.88
CA THR A 27 -17.47 19.67 -23.75
C THR A 27 -17.95 18.94 -22.50
N ALA A 28 -19.24 18.97 -22.17
CA ALA A 28 -19.79 18.26 -21.00
C ALA A 28 -19.62 16.73 -21.09
N VAL A 29 -19.79 16.15 -22.28
CA VAL A 29 -19.56 14.72 -22.53
C VAL A 29 -18.07 14.35 -22.42
N TRP A 30 -17.17 15.24 -22.84
CA TRP A 30 -15.73 15.04 -22.67
C TRP A 30 -15.31 15.12 -21.19
N TRP A 31 -15.78 16.10 -20.42
CA TRP A 31 -15.48 16.22 -18.98
C TRP A 31 -16.00 15.03 -18.17
N HIS A 32 -17.18 14.50 -18.51
CA HIS A 32 -17.72 13.30 -17.85
C HIS A 32 -16.91 12.02 -18.07
N ARG A 33 -16.10 11.94 -19.14
CA ARG A 33 -15.25 10.77 -19.44
C ARG A 33 -14.00 10.69 -18.57
N TRP A 34 -13.55 11.83 -18.02
CA TRP A 34 -12.37 11.93 -17.14
C TRP A 34 -12.73 12.01 -15.66
N MET A 35 -14.00 12.29 -15.32
CA MET A 35 -14.44 12.30 -13.94
C MET A 35 -14.54 10.88 -13.38
N PRO A 36 -13.99 10.62 -12.18
CA PRO A 36 -14.21 9.36 -11.49
C PRO A 36 -15.71 9.08 -11.36
N SER A 37 -16.10 7.81 -11.44
CA SER A 37 -17.47 7.39 -11.16
C SER A 37 -17.93 7.87 -9.78
N ALA A 38 -19.24 7.90 -9.50
CA ALA A 38 -19.73 8.30 -8.18
C ALA A 38 -19.03 7.54 -7.04
N GLN A 39 -18.83 6.23 -7.20
CA GLN A 39 -18.05 5.41 -6.27
C GLN A 39 -16.57 5.83 -6.20
N GLY A 40 -15.95 6.13 -7.35
CA GLY A 40 -14.57 6.63 -7.40
C GLY A 40 -14.39 7.95 -6.65
N ARG A 41 -15.34 8.88 -6.76
CA ARG A 41 -15.30 10.14 -6.00
C ARG A 41 -15.42 9.91 -4.50
N GLU A 42 -16.28 9.00 -4.06
CA GLU A 42 -16.42 8.65 -2.64
C GLU A 42 -15.14 8.02 -2.09
N VAL A 43 -14.54 7.08 -2.83
CA VAL A 43 -13.25 6.47 -2.48
C VAL A 43 -12.14 7.52 -2.36
N LEU A 44 -12.06 8.46 -3.31
CA LEU A 44 -11.07 9.54 -3.28
C LEU A 44 -11.38 10.58 -2.18
N GLY A 45 -12.64 10.73 -1.79
CA GLY A 45 -13.04 11.53 -0.63
C GLY A 45 -12.49 10.93 0.67
N TRP A 46 -12.68 9.63 0.89
CA TRP A 46 -12.09 8.92 2.04
C TRP A 46 -10.56 8.98 2.03
N TRP A 47 -9.96 8.84 0.86
CA TRP A 47 -8.52 9.04 0.68
C TRP A 47 -8.11 10.44 1.13
N LEU A 48 -8.75 11.50 0.61
CA LEU A 48 -8.36 12.88 0.90
C LEU A 48 -8.48 13.20 2.40
N VAL A 49 -9.61 12.81 3.03
CA VAL A 49 -9.86 13.05 4.46
C VAL A 49 -8.80 12.38 5.33
N THR A 50 -8.45 11.13 5.03
CA THR A 50 -7.42 10.42 5.81
C THR A 50 -6.02 11.00 5.60
N ARG A 51 -5.70 11.53 4.41
CA ARG A 51 -4.40 12.19 4.15
C ARG A 51 -4.32 13.53 4.87
N ALA A 52 -5.40 14.31 4.85
CA ALA A 52 -5.50 15.54 5.62
C ALA A 52 -5.34 15.26 7.13
N GLY A 53 -6.03 14.23 7.65
CA GLY A 53 -5.90 13.82 9.05
C GLY A 53 -4.48 13.41 9.43
N LEU A 54 -3.82 12.58 8.61
CA LEU A 54 -2.43 12.17 8.84
C LEU A 54 -1.45 13.34 8.73
N PHE A 55 -1.67 14.28 7.81
CA PHE A 55 -0.87 15.50 7.72
C PHE A 55 -1.02 16.36 8.97
N LEU A 56 -2.25 16.55 9.45
CA LEU A 56 -2.51 17.25 10.71
C LEU A 56 -1.78 16.58 11.89
N LEU A 57 -1.85 15.25 11.99
CA LEU A 57 -1.13 14.50 13.03
C LEU A 57 0.39 14.60 12.88
N SER A 58 0.92 14.70 11.66
CA SER A 58 2.37 14.87 11.43
C SER A 58 2.92 16.18 11.98
N VAL A 59 2.05 17.19 12.15
CA VAL A 59 2.41 18.49 12.75
C VAL A 59 2.09 18.50 14.24
N SER A 60 0.89 18.06 14.63
CA SER A 60 0.40 18.17 16.00
C SER A 60 1.03 17.15 16.94
N ALA A 61 1.29 15.91 16.51
CA ALA A 61 1.85 14.89 17.39
C ALA A 61 3.28 15.24 17.86
N PRO A 62 4.21 15.67 16.99
CA PRO A 62 5.49 16.18 17.46
C PRO A 62 5.35 17.41 18.36
N LEU A 63 4.43 18.34 18.10
CA LEU A 63 4.22 19.52 18.97
C LEU A 63 3.78 19.14 20.38
N LEU A 64 2.88 18.17 20.50
CA LEU A 64 2.25 17.81 21.77
C LEU A 64 3.06 16.78 22.57
N PHE A 65 3.83 15.92 21.90
CA PHE A 65 4.45 14.75 22.52
C PHE A 65 5.98 14.71 22.41
N ASN A 66 6.61 15.66 21.73
CA ASN A 66 8.07 15.77 21.73
C ASN A 66 8.54 16.22 23.11
N ARG A 67 9.46 15.44 23.69
CA ARG A 67 10.05 15.73 25.01
C ARG A 67 11.45 16.34 24.91
N PHE A 68 11.96 16.53 23.69
CA PHE A 68 13.26 17.12 23.42
C PHE A 68 13.13 18.63 23.15
N PRO A 69 14.16 19.43 23.48
CA PRO A 69 14.11 20.89 23.36
C PRO A 69 13.94 21.38 21.92
N ASP A 70 14.43 20.63 20.93
CA ASP A 70 14.32 21.00 19.52
C ASP A 70 13.02 20.47 18.91
N TYR A 71 12.27 21.37 18.26
CA TYR A 71 11.13 20.98 17.44
C TYR A 71 11.62 20.24 16.19
N PRO A 72 11.25 18.96 15.97
CA PRO A 72 11.59 18.30 14.72
C PRO A 72 10.84 19.00 13.59
N HIS A 73 11.57 19.51 12.59
CA HIS A 73 10.98 19.94 11.32
C HIS A 73 9.94 18.92 10.85
N VAL A 74 8.79 19.37 10.34
CA VAL A 74 7.69 18.48 9.93
C VAL A 74 8.18 17.32 9.04
N TRP A 75 9.14 17.58 8.15
CA TRP A 75 9.75 16.57 7.29
C TRP A 75 10.52 15.46 8.04
N LYS A 76 11.10 15.78 9.20
CA LYS A 76 11.73 14.79 10.09
C LYS A 76 10.69 13.86 10.70
N ALA A 77 9.47 14.32 10.98
CA ALA A 77 8.39 13.44 11.42
C ALA A 77 8.02 12.39 10.35
N TRP A 78 8.20 12.71 9.06
CA TRP A 78 7.97 11.79 7.95
C TRP A 78 9.17 10.88 7.63
N LEU A 79 10.37 11.23 8.10
CA LEU A 79 11.61 10.47 7.89
C LEU A 79 11.87 9.53 9.07
N GLN A 80 11.05 8.50 9.21
CA GLN A 80 11.10 7.56 10.33
C GLN A 80 11.30 6.13 9.85
N TRP A 81 12.07 5.35 10.60
CA TRP A 81 12.24 3.92 10.39
C TRP A 81 12.64 3.57 8.94
N ASP A 82 11.88 2.69 8.25
CA ASP A 82 12.22 2.24 6.91
C ASP A 82 12.21 3.38 5.87
N VAL A 83 11.56 4.53 6.14
CA VAL A 83 11.67 5.69 5.24
C VAL A 83 13.13 6.12 5.10
N ALA A 84 13.91 6.08 6.18
CA ALA A 84 15.32 6.45 6.13
C ALA A 84 16.12 5.55 5.18
N HIS A 85 15.85 4.24 5.22
CA HIS A 85 16.52 3.25 4.38
C HIS A 85 16.05 3.35 2.91
N LEU A 86 14.75 3.47 2.66
CA LEU A 86 14.19 3.64 1.31
C LEU A 86 14.68 4.94 0.67
N ASN A 87 14.77 6.01 1.46
CA ASN A 87 15.31 7.29 1.03
C ASN A 87 16.82 7.20 0.72
N ALA A 88 17.59 6.49 1.56
CA ALA A 88 19.00 6.23 1.31
C ALA A 88 19.22 5.46 0.00
N VAL A 89 18.42 4.43 -0.29
CA VAL A 89 18.50 3.72 -1.59
C VAL A 89 18.15 4.67 -2.75
N ALA A 90 17.16 5.53 -2.60
CA ALA A 90 16.78 6.47 -3.65
C ALA A 90 17.89 7.51 -3.94
N GLN A 91 18.60 7.96 -2.90
CA GLN A 91 19.70 8.92 -3.00
C GLN A 91 21.00 8.30 -3.52
N TYR A 92 21.41 7.19 -2.91
CA TYR A 92 22.76 6.64 -3.06
C TYR A 92 22.78 5.30 -3.80
N GLY A 93 21.64 4.66 -4.02
CA GLY A 93 21.61 3.27 -4.53
C GLY A 93 22.20 2.28 -3.52
N TYR A 94 22.72 1.16 -4.02
CA TYR A 94 23.15 0.03 -3.19
C TYR A 94 24.67 -0.05 -2.97
N ASN A 95 25.48 0.77 -3.65
CA ASN A 95 26.94 0.62 -3.72
C ASN A 95 27.73 1.58 -2.81
N HIS A 96 27.05 2.43 -2.04
CA HIS A 96 27.69 3.50 -1.26
C HIS A 96 27.66 3.24 0.25
N GLY A 97 27.79 1.98 0.65
CA GLY A 97 27.77 1.57 2.05
C GLY A 97 26.38 1.62 2.68
N GLU A 98 26.32 1.95 3.97
CA GLU A 98 25.10 1.95 4.79
C GLU A 98 24.82 3.35 5.37
N PRO A 99 24.51 4.38 4.54
CA PRO A 99 24.34 5.76 4.99
C PRO A 99 23.17 5.95 5.97
N SER A 100 22.23 5.01 6.03
CA SER A 100 21.17 4.96 7.03
C SER A 100 21.50 4.08 8.25
N GLY A 101 22.73 3.59 8.37
CA GLY A 101 23.18 2.68 9.44
C GLY A 101 22.61 1.25 9.36
N ALA A 102 22.12 0.82 8.19
CA ALA A 102 21.58 -0.52 7.99
C ALA A 102 21.88 -1.06 6.57
N PRO A 103 21.90 -2.40 6.39
CA PRO A 103 22.15 -3.03 5.10
C PRO A 103 21.05 -2.70 4.06
N LEU A 104 21.36 -1.83 3.10
CA LEU A 104 20.39 -1.35 2.11
C LEU A 104 19.89 -2.45 1.15
N ALA A 105 20.68 -3.51 0.95
CA ALA A 105 20.30 -4.66 0.11
C ALA A 105 19.02 -5.38 0.61
N ALA A 106 18.57 -5.13 1.84
CA ALA A 106 17.31 -5.66 2.38
C ALA A 106 16.05 -5.05 1.75
N PHE A 107 16.18 -3.90 1.06
CA PHE A 107 15.06 -3.16 0.46
C PHE A 107 15.01 -3.36 -1.04
N PHE A 108 13.82 -3.69 -1.54
CA PHE A 108 13.56 -3.90 -2.97
C PHE A 108 13.51 -2.56 -3.74
N PRO A 109 13.92 -2.54 -5.03
CA PRO A 109 14.28 -1.30 -5.72
C PRO A 109 13.10 -0.47 -6.23
N GLY A 110 11.93 -1.07 -6.45
CA GLY A 110 10.82 -0.45 -7.16
C GLY A 110 10.31 0.84 -6.52
N PHE A 111 10.16 0.87 -5.19
CA PHE A 111 9.75 2.09 -4.49
C PHE A 111 10.85 3.18 -4.49
N PRO A 112 12.09 2.91 -4.04
CA PRO A 112 13.17 3.89 -4.09
C PRO A 112 13.44 4.46 -5.49
N LEU A 113 13.32 3.64 -6.54
CA LEU A 113 13.49 4.11 -7.92
C LEU A 113 12.42 5.14 -8.31
N LEU A 114 11.14 4.90 -7.98
CA LEU A 114 10.09 5.90 -8.22
C LEU A 114 10.31 7.17 -7.38
N VAL A 115 10.76 7.04 -6.13
CA VAL A 115 11.10 8.19 -5.28
C VAL A 115 12.23 9.01 -5.90
N ARG A 116 13.26 8.37 -6.44
CA ARG A 116 14.36 9.04 -7.17
C ARG A 116 13.88 9.73 -8.44
N LEU A 117 12.97 9.11 -9.20
CA LEU A 117 12.42 9.75 -10.39
C LEU A 117 11.60 10.99 -10.04
N VAL A 118 10.77 10.92 -9.00
CA VAL A 118 9.96 12.06 -8.55
C VAL A 118 10.84 13.15 -7.93
N SER A 119 11.96 12.80 -7.29
CA SER A 119 12.85 13.81 -6.70
C SER A 119 13.52 14.73 -7.71
N TYR A 120 13.60 14.33 -8.99
CA TYR A 120 14.04 15.21 -10.09
C TYR A 120 13.12 16.42 -10.33
N THR A 121 11.93 16.45 -9.74
CA THR A 121 11.07 17.65 -9.72
C THR A 121 11.57 18.74 -8.76
N GLY A 122 12.56 18.46 -7.91
CA GLY A 122 13.13 19.41 -6.97
C GLY A 122 12.48 19.44 -5.58
N ILE A 123 11.43 18.65 -5.33
CA ILE A 123 10.71 18.65 -4.03
C ILE A 123 11.45 17.89 -2.91
N GLY A 124 12.60 17.28 -3.21
CA GLY A 124 13.38 16.46 -2.27
C GLY A 124 12.82 15.05 -2.10
N TYR A 125 13.65 14.13 -1.59
CA TYR A 125 13.32 12.71 -1.57
C TYR A 125 12.24 12.32 -0.56
N VAL A 126 12.18 12.97 0.61
CA VAL A 126 11.13 12.70 1.62
C VAL A 126 9.76 13.06 1.07
N ALA A 127 9.61 14.26 0.52
CA ALA A 127 8.37 14.69 -0.12
C ALA A 127 8.03 13.82 -1.33
N SER A 128 9.03 13.40 -2.12
CA SER A 128 8.84 12.46 -3.22
C SER A 128 8.27 11.12 -2.75
N GLY A 129 8.77 10.58 -1.63
CA GLY A 129 8.21 9.38 -0.99
C GLY A 129 6.75 9.54 -0.60
N ILE A 130 6.39 10.68 0.00
CA ILE A 130 5.00 11.00 0.36
C ILE A 130 4.11 11.10 -0.88
N VAL A 131 4.57 11.77 -1.94
CA VAL A 131 3.83 11.91 -3.20
C VAL A 131 3.61 10.54 -3.86
N VAL A 132 4.64 9.70 -3.94
CA VAL A 132 4.53 8.33 -4.48
C VAL A 132 3.51 7.53 -3.68
N SER A 133 3.58 7.54 -2.34
CA SER A 133 2.61 6.85 -1.48
C SER A 133 1.20 7.41 -1.58
N ALA A 134 1.05 8.73 -1.69
CA ALA A 134 -0.24 9.39 -1.83
C ALA A 134 -0.94 8.96 -3.13
N VAL A 135 -0.25 9.02 -4.27
CA VAL A 135 -0.77 8.59 -5.57
C VAL A 135 -1.04 7.08 -5.57
N ALA A 136 -0.08 6.28 -5.11
CA ALA A 136 -0.22 4.84 -5.08
C ALA A 136 -1.40 4.38 -4.22
N SER A 137 -1.56 4.96 -3.03
CA SER A 137 -2.66 4.59 -2.15
C SER A 137 -4.02 5.02 -2.70
N ALA A 138 -4.12 6.13 -3.44
CA ALA A 138 -5.34 6.51 -4.15
C ALA A 138 -5.71 5.46 -5.21
N VAL A 139 -4.73 5.05 -6.03
CA VAL A 139 -4.90 4.00 -7.05
C VAL A 139 -5.31 2.68 -6.38
N ALA A 140 -4.61 2.27 -5.32
CA ALA A 140 -4.92 1.08 -4.57
C ALA A 140 -6.36 1.09 -4.05
N GLY A 141 -6.80 2.16 -3.35
CA GLY A 141 -8.17 2.19 -2.83
C GLY A 141 -9.24 2.14 -3.92
N VAL A 142 -9.01 2.76 -5.09
CA VAL A 142 -9.91 2.64 -6.25
C VAL A 142 -9.99 1.20 -6.75
N TYR A 143 -8.85 0.51 -6.85
CA TYR A 143 -8.82 -0.89 -7.30
C TYR A 143 -9.34 -1.87 -6.24
N LEU A 144 -9.15 -1.59 -4.95
CA LEU A 144 -9.78 -2.34 -3.86
C LEU A 144 -11.31 -2.22 -3.94
N ALA A 145 -11.82 -1.00 -4.14
CA ALA A 145 -13.24 -0.76 -4.30
C ALA A 145 -13.81 -1.50 -5.52
N ARG A 146 -13.09 -1.47 -6.66
CA ARG A 146 -13.47 -2.21 -7.86
C ARG A 146 -13.44 -3.72 -7.65
N LEU A 147 -12.43 -4.23 -6.93
CA LEU A 147 -12.31 -5.65 -6.60
C LEU A 147 -13.46 -6.10 -5.69
N ALA A 148 -13.74 -5.35 -4.62
CA ALA A 148 -14.87 -5.63 -3.73
C ALA A 148 -16.20 -5.66 -4.48
N GLN A 149 -16.44 -4.67 -5.36
CA GLN A 149 -17.66 -4.60 -6.17
C GLN A 149 -17.74 -5.71 -7.23
N TYR A 150 -16.60 -6.20 -7.71
CA TYR A 150 -16.53 -7.34 -8.63
C TYR A 150 -16.85 -8.67 -7.94
N GLU A 151 -16.37 -8.86 -6.70
CA GLU A 151 -16.62 -10.09 -5.93
C GLU A 151 -18.02 -10.15 -5.35
N PHE A 152 -18.63 -9.00 -5.01
CA PHE A 152 -19.96 -8.90 -4.42
C PHE A 152 -20.84 -7.92 -5.22
N PRO A 153 -21.20 -8.24 -6.48
CA PRO A 153 -21.99 -7.36 -7.36
C PRO A 153 -23.37 -7.01 -6.79
N GLU A 154 -23.96 -7.88 -5.99
CA GLU A 154 -25.26 -7.71 -5.34
C GLU A 154 -25.25 -6.67 -4.21
N LEU A 155 -24.09 -6.43 -3.59
CA LEU A 155 -23.94 -5.50 -2.47
C LEU A 155 -23.64 -4.08 -2.97
N LYS A 156 -24.69 -3.32 -3.28
CA LYS A 156 -24.54 -1.89 -3.66
C LYS A 156 -23.73 -1.13 -2.62
N GLY A 157 -22.69 -0.40 -3.06
CA GLY A 157 -21.84 0.44 -2.20
C GLY A 157 -20.73 -0.32 -1.47
N ILE A 158 -20.51 -1.61 -1.76
CA ILE A 158 -19.43 -2.39 -1.13
C ILE A 158 -18.04 -1.84 -1.48
N GLY A 159 -17.88 -1.28 -2.68
CA GLY A 159 -16.60 -0.70 -3.13
C GLY A 159 -16.09 0.42 -2.22
N PRO A 160 -16.83 1.54 -2.08
CA PRO A 160 -16.47 2.60 -1.15
C PRO A 160 -16.30 2.13 0.30
N ASN A 161 -17.13 1.19 0.77
CA ASN A 161 -16.98 0.62 2.12
C ASN A 161 -15.64 -0.10 2.31
N ALA A 162 -15.18 -0.87 1.32
CA ALA A 162 -13.89 -1.55 1.35
C ALA A 162 -12.71 -0.57 1.39
N ALA A 163 -12.78 0.50 0.60
CA ALA A 163 -11.77 1.56 0.66
C ALA A 163 -11.80 2.33 1.99
N MET A 164 -12.99 2.63 2.52
CA MET A 164 -13.16 3.32 3.81
C MET A 164 -12.51 2.54 4.95
N VAL A 165 -12.81 1.24 5.09
CA VAL A 165 -12.21 0.43 6.15
C VAL A 165 -10.70 0.24 5.93
N TRP A 166 -10.23 0.16 4.68
CA TRP A 166 -8.80 0.05 4.41
C TRP A 166 -8.03 1.33 4.75
N TYR A 167 -8.55 2.51 4.37
CA TYR A 167 -7.94 3.79 4.71
C TYR A 167 -8.03 4.12 6.21
N GLY A 168 -9.09 3.66 6.87
CA GLY A 168 -9.29 3.80 8.32
C GLY A 168 -8.56 2.76 9.15
N ALA A 169 -7.74 1.89 8.54
CA ALA A 169 -6.99 0.86 9.24
C ALA A 169 -6.11 1.44 10.37
N PRO A 170 -5.93 0.77 11.51
CA PRO A 170 -5.04 1.22 12.59
C PRO A 170 -3.62 1.54 12.12
N VAL A 171 -3.08 0.76 11.18
CA VAL A 171 -1.76 0.99 10.58
C VAL A 171 -1.81 1.89 9.33
N GLY A 172 -2.88 2.67 9.14
CA GLY A 172 -3.14 3.46 7.93
C GLY A 172 -2.06 4.53 7.62
N VAL A 173 -1.22 4.89 8.58
CA VAL A 173 -0.07 5.81 8.37
C VAL A 173 0.87 5.31 7.27
N PHE A 174 1.07 4.00 7.12
CA PHE A 174 1.90 3.41 6.06
C PHE A 174 1.28 3.52 4.66
N LEU A 175 0.01 3.95 4.57
CA LEU A 175 -0.62 4.32 3.30
C LEU A 175 -0.32 5.76 2.86
N ALA A 176 0.38 6.53 3.70
CA ALA A 176 0.76 7.93 3.43
C ALA A 176 2.26 8.16 3.57
N ALA A 177 2.92 7.53 4.54
CA ALA A 177 4.36 7.61 4.73
C ALA A 177 5.11 7.10 3.48
N GLY A 178 6.37 7.52 3.30
CA GLY A 178 7.25 7.12 2.20
C GLY A 178 7.69 5.65 2.28
N TYR A 179 6.71 4.75 2.28
CA TYR A 179 6.78 3.32 2.51
C TYR A 179 6.23 2.55 1.31
N THR A 180 6.68 1.31 1.18
CA THR A 180 6.36 0.44 0.04
C THR A 180 4.92 -0.08 -0.02
N GLU A 181 4.16 -0.04 1.07
CA GLU A 181 2.85 -0.67 1.26
C GLU A 181 1.83 -0.15 0.23
N SER A 182 1.75 1.19 0.10
CA SER A 182 0.85 1.86 -0.84
C SER A 182 1.11 1.43 -2.28
N LEU A 183 2.39 1.43 -2.68
CA LEU A 183 2.81 1.11 -4.04
C LEU A 183 2.64 -0.38 -4.34
N PHE A 184 2.93 -1.25 -3.37
CA PHE A 184 2.65 -2.67 -3.50
C PHE A 184 1.16 -2.91 -3.73
N CYS A 185 0.27 -2.32 -2.91
CA CYS A 185 -1.18 -2.46 -3.07
C CYS A 185 -1.68 -1.87 -4.40
N ALA A 186 -1.08 -0.78 -4.88
CA ALA A 186 -1.41 -0.15 -6.16
C ALA A 186 -1.16 -1.07 -7.36
N PHE A 187 -0.27 -2.06 -7.22
CA PHE A 187 -0.05 -3.11 -8.22
C PHE A 187 -0.81 -4.40 -7.87
N ALA A 188 -0.82 -4.83 -6.60
CA ALA A 188 -1.42 -6.10 -6.18
C ALA A 188 -2.94 -6.13 -6.37
N PHE A 189 -3.65 -5.06 -6.02
CA PHE A 189 -5.12 -5.03 -6.15
C PHE A 189 -5.60 -5.05 -7.61
N PRO A 190 -5.05 -4.25 -8.55
CA PRO A 190 -5.35 -4.43 -9.97
C PRO A 190 -4.90 -5.79 -10.51
N ALA A 191 -3.78 -6.34 -10.03
CA ALA A 191 -3.34 -7.69 -10.42
C ALA A 191 -4.42 -8.73 -10.08
N TRP A 192 -4.91 -8.71 -8.84
CA TRP A 192 -5.92 -9.65 -8.39
C TRP A 192 -7.25 -9.47 -9.11
N LEU A 193 -7.67 -8.22 -9.32
CA LEU A 193 -8.86 -7.93 -10.15
C LEU A 193 -8.71 -8.47 -11.57
N ALA A 194 -7.53 -8.33 -12.19
CA ALA A 194 -7.27 -8.88 -13.52
C ALA A 194 -7.32 -10.42 -13.50
N ALA A 195 -6.76 -11.08 -12.48
CA ALA A 195 -6.82 -12.53 -12.31
C ALA A 195 -8.27 -13.03 -12.14
N ARG A 196 -9.06 -12.37 -11.29
CA ARG A 196 -10.49 -12.66 -11.10
C ARG A 196 -11.32 -12.53 -12.38
N GLN A 197 -10.85 -11.72 -13.32
CA GLN A 197 -11.45 -11.50 -14.63
C GLN A 197 -10.88 -12.41 -15.74
N GLY A 198 -9.97 -13.33 -15.41
CA GLY A 198 -9.31 -14.21 -16.40
C GLY A 198 -8.27 -13.50 -17.27
N ARG A 199 -7.88 -12.27 -16.94
CA ARG A 199 -6.90 -11.46 -17.70
C ARG A 199 -5.49 -11.72 -17.19
N TRP A 200 -5.03 -12.96 -17.32
CA TRP A 200 -3.82 -13.49 -16.69
C TRP A 200 -2.53 -12.75 -17.07
N ALA A 201 -2.35 -12.38 -18.35
CA ALA A 201 -1.19 -11.59 -18.78
C ALA A 201 -1.12 -10.23 -18.05
N ARG A 202 -2.26 -9.54 -17.91
CA ARG A 202 -2.34 -8.27 -17.17
C ARG A 202 -2.07 -8.48 -15.68
N ALA A 203 -2.62 -9.55 -15.10
CA ALA A 203 -2.35 -9.91 -13.71
C ALA A 203 -0.84 -10.12 -13.49
N ALA A 204 -0.19 -10.91 -14.35
CA ALA A 204 1.24 -11.17 -14.29
C ALA A 204 2.09 -9.90 -14.40
N VAL A 205 1.76 -8.96 -15.30
CA VAL A 205 2.46 -7.67 -15.40
C VAL A 205 2.39 -6.90 -14.08
N PHE A 206 1.20 -6.80 -13.47
CA PHE A 206 1.06 -6.11 -12.19
C PHE A 206 1.75 -6.85 -11.04
N VAL A 207 1.73 -8.19 -11.00
CA VAL A 207 2.49 -8.95 -9.99
C VAL A 207 4.00 -8.77 -10.19
N ALA A 208 4.49 -8.71 -11.43
CA ALA A 208 5.89 -8.40 -11.70
C ALA A 208 6.29 -7.03 -11.16
N LEU A 209 5.46 -6.00 -11.37
CA LEU A 209 5.67 -4.67 -10.79
C LEU A 209 5.63 -4.72 -9.25
N ALA A 210 4.65 -5.41 -8.65
CA ALA A 210 4.58 -5.58 -7.19
C ALA A 210 5.82 -6.27 -6.61
N SER A 211 6.39 -7.25 -7.32
CA SER A 211 7.61 -7.96 -6.96
C SER A 211 8.87 -7.11 -7.02
N THR A 212 8.86 -5.97 -7.73
CA THR A 212 9.96 -4.99 -7.64
C THR A 212 9.91 -4.18 -6.34
N VAL A 213 8.77 -4.15 -5.64
CA VAL A 213 8.52 -3.22 -4.52
C VAL A 213 8.79 -3.86 -3.17
N ARG A 214 8.46 -5.15 -3.00
CA ARG A 214 8.63 -5.90 -1.74
C ARG A 214 8.86 -7.38 -2.01
N VAL A 215 9.53 -8.06 -1.08
CA VAL A 215 9.63 -9.54 -1.05
C VAL A 215 8.25 -10.22 -1.03
N SER A 216 7.23 -9.55 -0.47
CA SER A 216 5.84 -10.03 -0.49
C SER A 216 5.33 -10.32 -1.90
N GLY A 217 5.96 -9.77 -2.94
CA GLY A 217 5.68 -10.15 -4.33
C GLY A 217 5.85 -11.65 -4.58
N LEU A 218 6.81 -12.32 -3.94
CA LEU A 218 6.97 -13.78 -4.02
C LEU A 218 5.73 -14.54 -3.54
N PHE A 219 5.12 -14.08 -2.45
CA PHE A 219 3.91 -14.68 -1.91
C PHE A 219 2.72 -14.44 -2.87
N LEU A 220 2.73 -13.30 -3.57
CA LEU A 220 1.71 -12.96 -4.56
C LEU A 220 1.88 -13.77 -5.85
N ILE A 221 3.11 -14.09 -6.25
CA ILE A 221 3.39 -15.02 -7.36
C ILE A 221 2.81 -16.39 -7.04
N PHE A 222 3.08 -16.91 -5.83
CA PHE A 222 2.52 -18.17 -5.38
C PHE A 222 0.98 -18.14 -5.36
N ALA A 223 0.39 -17.09 -4.79
CA ALA A 223 -1.06 -16.91 -4.77
C ALA A 223 -1.67 -16.83 -6.17
N LEU A 224 -1.03 -16.14 -7.11
CA LEU A 224 -1.47 -16.03 -8.50
C LEU A 224 -1.43 -17.39 -9.20
N LEU A 225 -0.39 -18.20 -8.97
CA LEU A 225 -0.31 -19.56 -9.50
C LEU A 225 -1.43 -20.44 -8.94
N VAL A 226 -1.67 -20.41 -7.63
CA VAL A 226 -2.78 -21.16 -7.01
C VAL A 226 -4.13 -20.69 -7.55
N GLU A 227 -4.34 -19.38 -7.69
CA GLU A 227 -5.56 -18.82 -8.30
C GLU A 227 -5.72 -19.29 -9.75
N PHE A 228 -4.66 -19.31 -10.55
CA PHE A 228 -4.71 -19.83 -11.92
C PHE A 228 -5.10 -21.30 -11.96
N LEU A 229 -4.48 -22.13 -11.11
CA LEU A 229 -4.74 -23.57 -11.06
C LEU A 229 -6.14 -23.90 -10.54
N THR A 230 -6.74 -23.04 -9.72
CA THR A 230 -8.06 -23.28 -9.11
C THR A 230 -9.20 -22.50 -9.79
N SER A 231 -8.89 -21.51 -10.63
CA SER A 231 -9.88 -20.67 -11.30
C SER A 231 -10.58 -21.40 -12.45
N LYS A 232 -11.91 -21.21 -12.52
CA LYS A 232 -12.72 -21.65 -13.68
C LYS A 232 -12.48 -20.79 -14.93
N LYS A 233 -11.85 -19.62 -14.79
CA LYS A 233 -11.54 -18.69 -15.89
C LYS A 233 -10.09 -18.80 -16.36
N ARG A 234 -9.40 -19.90 -16.02
CA ARG A 234 -8.03 -20.16 -16.46
C ARG A 234 -7.96 -20.34 -17.97
N ASP A 235 -6.89 -19.82 -18.55
CA ASP A 235 -6.54 -19.99 -19.95
C ASP A 235 -5.09 -20.46 -20.04
N TRP A 236 -4.88 -21.70 -20.51
CA TRP A 236 -3.57 -22.32 -20.61
C TRP A 236 -2.63 -21.61 -21.60
N VAL A 237 -3.18 -20.90 -22.60
CA VAL A 237 -2.38 -20.06 -23.50
C VAL A 237 -1.69 -18.95 -22.72
N SER A 238 -2.31 -18.49 -21.63
CA SER A 238 -1.75 -17.47 -20.76
C SER A 238 -0.76 -17.99 -19.72
N LEU A 239 -0.58 -19.31 -19.57
CA LEU A 239 0.31 -19.91 -18.55
C LEU A 239 1.75 -19.34 -18.57
N PRO A 240 2.41 -19.15 -19.74
CA PRO A 240 3.78 -18.61 -19.77
C PRO A 240 3.92 -17.23 -19.13
N TRP A 241 2.85 -16.41 -19.14
CA TRP A 241 2.88 -15.10 -18.48
C TRP A 241 3.08 -15.20 -16.97
N LEU A 242 2.72 -16.32 -16.33
CA LEU A 242 2.91 -16.49 -14.89
C LEU A 242 4.40 -16.61 -14.47
N ALA A 243 5.31 -16.81 -15.43
CA ALA A 243 6.75 -16.75 -15.17
C ALA A 243 7.27 -15.30 -15.15
N LEU A 244 6.58 -14.34 -15.78
CA LEU A 244 7.02 -12.94 -15.88
C LEU A 244 7.34 -12.30 -14.52
N PRO A 245 6.53 -12.50 -13.44
CA PRO A 245 6.84 -11.95 -12.14
C PRO A 245 8.15 -12.39 -11.50
N VAL A 246 8.73 -13.51 -11.93
CA VAL A 246 10.01 -14.02 -11.42
C VAL A 246 11.19 -13.20 -11.98
N VAL A 247 11.04 -12.65 -13.19
CA VAL A 247 12.07 -11.86 -13.89
C VAL A 247 12.60 -10.69 -13.06
N PRO A 248 11.78 -9.76 -12.53
CA PRO A 248 12.30 -8.64 -11.73
C PRO A 248 12.97 -9.09 -10.43
N VAL A 249 12.53 -10.20 -9.83
CA VAL A 249 13.17 -10.75 -8.62
C VAL A 249 14.56 -11.27 -8.95
N LEU A 250 14.68 -12.11 -9.98
CA LEU A 250 15.97 -12.64 -10.42
C LEU A 250 16.91 -11.53 -10.90
N GLY A 251 16.37 -10.52 -11.60
CA GLY A 251 17.12 -9.35 -12.03
C GLY A 251 17.71 -8.58 -10.84
N PHE A 252 16.92 -8.36 -9.78
CA PHE A 252 17.43 -7.72 -8.57
C PHE A 252 18.46 -8.60 -7.84
N MET A 253 18.23 -9.91 -7.71
CA MET A 253 19.20 -10.83 -7.10
C MET A 253 20.50 -10.91 -7.91
N ALA A 254 20.44 -10.87 -9.24
CA ALA A 254 21.60 -10.84 -10.12
C ALA A 254 22.39 -9.54 -9.95
N TYR A 255 21.69 -8.41 -9.85
CA TYR A 255 22.29 -7.12 -9.53
C TYR A 255 23.01 -7.14 -8.18
N LEU A 256 22.36 -7.68 -7.13
CA LEU A 256 22.99 -7.83 -5.82
C LEU A 256 24.17 -8.82 -5.85
N LYS A 257 24.09 -9.90 -6.64
CA LYS A 257 25.21 -10.84 -6.85
C LYS A 257 26.41 -10.13 -7.48
N HIS A 258 26.19 -9.22 -8.42
CA HIS A 258 27.24 -8.46 -9.07
C HIS A 258 27.96 -7.50 -8.10
N ILE A 259 27.22 -6.78 -7.25
CA ILE A 259 27.79 -5.75 -6.37
C ILE A 259 28.22 -6.26 -4.98
N HIS A 260 27.62 -7.34 -4.49
CA HIS A 260 27.88 -7.90 -3.15
C HIS A 260 28.41 -9.34 -3.19
N GLY A 261 28.54 -9.96 -4.36
CA GLY A 261 29.09 -11.31 -4.50
C GLY A 261 28.14 -12.45 -4.08
N SER A 262 26.88 -12.19 -3.72
CA SER A 262 25.91 -13.21 -3.28
C SER A 262 24.52 -13.04 -3.91
N TRP A 263 23.94 -14.14 -4.42
CA TRP A 263 22.54 -14.19 -4.86
C TRP A 263 21.56 -14.02 -3.69
N PHE A 264 22.03 -14.29 -2.48
CA PHE A 264 21.26 -14.20 -1.23
C PHE A 264 21.60 -12.93 -0.42
N ALA A 265 22.28 -11.95 -1.02
CA ALA A 265 22.67 -10.72 -0.33
C ALA A 265 21.47 -9.99 0.30
N TRP A 266 20.29 -10.04 -0.32
CA TRP A 266 19.04 -9.51 0.27
C TRP A 266 18.68 -10.21 1.60
N HIS A 267 18.73 -11.54 1.64
CA HIS A 267 18.41 -12.31 2.85
C HIS A 267 19.46 -12.10 3.93
N GLN A 268 20.74 -12.10 3.55
CA GLN A 268 21.85 -11.83 4.46
C GLN A 268 21.75 -10.42 5.07
N ALA A 269 21.34 -9.43 4.27
CA ALA A 269 21.05 -8.08 4.73
C ALA A 269 19.89 -8.05 5.72
N GLN A 270 18.82 -8.82 5.46
CA GLN A 270 17.70 -8.99 6.39
C GLN A 270 18.16 -9.60 7.71
N GLU A 271 18.97 -10.66 7.71
CA GLU A 271 19.50 -11.31 8.92
C GLU A 271 20.49 -10.44 9.71
N LYS A 272 21.25 -9.59 9.02
CA LYS A 272 22.23 -8.68 9.64
C LYS A 272 21.55 -7.47 10.28
N GLY A 273 20.61 -6.84 9.56
CA GLY A 273 19.94 -5.62 10.03
C GLY A 273 18.76 -5.89 10.95
N TRP A 274 18.13 -7.06 10.82
CA TRP A 274 16.96 -7.46 11.58
C TRP A 274 17.12 -8.92 12.02
N PRO A 275 16.52 -9.35 13.14
CA PRO A 275 16.62 -10.75 13.59
C PRO A 275 15.73 -11.67 12.74
N ARG A 276 15.91 -11.68 11.42
CA ARG A 276 15.14 -12.46 10.44
C ARG A 276 15.85 -13.77 10.10
N LYS A 277 16.14 -14.59 11.11
CA LYS A 277 16.67 -15.95 10.93
C LYS A 277 15.55 -16.97 10.91
N PHE A 278 15.70 -18.02 10.11
CA PHE A 278 14.75 -19.13 10.12
C PHE A 278 14.59 -19.67 11.54
N THR A 279 13.35 -19.63 12.03
CA THR A 279 12.96 -20.05 13.37
C THR A 279 11.65 -20.80 13.26
N TRP A 280 11.48 -21.89 14.00
CA TRP A 280 10.23 -22.65 13.96
C TRP A 280 9.04 -21.81 14.44
N PRO A 281 7.83 -21.98 13.85
CA PRO A 281 6.67 -21.15 14.19
C PRO A 281 6.30 -21.11 15.68
N TRP A 282 6.39 -22.24 16.39
CA TRP A 282 6.12 -22.28 17.82
C TRP A 282 7.17 -21.52 18.64
N THR A 283 8.45 -21.59 18.25
CA THR A 283 9.53 -20.83 18.87
C THR A 283 9.39 -19.33 18.59
N SER A 284 9.05 -18.95 17.35
CA SER A 284 8.76 -17.56 16.98
C SER A 284 7.61 -16.99 17.81
N LEU A 285 6.53 -17.77 17.98
CA LEU A 285 5.39 -17.38 18.82
C LEU A 285 5.81 -17.24 20.28
N GLN A 286 6.61 -18.17 20.82
CA GLN A 286 7.14 -18.07 22.19
C GLN A 286 7.95 -16.80 22.38
N HIS A 287 8.88 -16.48 21.47
CA HIS A 287 9.66 -15.24 21.53
C HIS A 287 8.78 -13.99 21.44
N THR A 288 7.74 -14.03 20.60
CA THR A 288 6.81 -12.91 20.41
C THR A 288 5.95 -12.69 21.66
N VAL A 289 5.43 -13.76 22.27
CA VAL A 289 4.68 -13.69 23.54
C VAL A 289 5.56 -13.18 24.67
N GLN A 290 6.80 -13.67 24.72
CA GLN A 290 7.81 -13.19 25.67
C GLN A 290 8.06 -11.69 25.52
N ALA A 291 8.29 -11.20 24.30
CA ALA A 291 8.45 -9.78 23.99
C ALA A 291 7.21 -8.94 24.34
N ALA A 292 6.00 -9.50 24.19
CA ALA A 292 4.74 -8.83 24.52
C ALA A 292 4.41 -8.75 26.02
N THR A 293 5.03 -9.60 26.86
CA THR A 293 4.64 -9.81 28.27
C THR A 293 5.71 -9.47 29.29
N LYS A 294 6.97 -9.87 29.06
CA LYS A 294 8.01 -9.84 30.10
C LYS A 294 8.75 -8.51 30.23
N GLY A 295 8.39 -7.49 29.44
CA GLY A 295 9.10 -6.21 29.44
C GLY A 295 10.57 -6.35 29.06
N PHE A 296 10.86 -7.16 28.01
CA PHE A 296 12.22 -7.40 27.52
C PHE A 296 12.97 -6.12 27.12
N PHE A 297 12.23 -5.07 26.79
CA PHE A 297 12.79 -3.82 26.32
C PHE A 297 12.99 -2.85 27.48
N PRO A 298 14.06 -2.05 27.45
CA PRO A 298 14.27 -0.94 28.38
C PRO A 298 13.01 -0.08 28.57
N ALA A 299 12.86 0.57 29.74
CA ALA A 299 11.66 1.32 30.09
C ALA A 299 11.33 2.46 29.10
N ASP A 300 12.34 3.01 28.43
CA ASP A 300 12.22 4.00 27.36
C ASP A 300 11.73 3.43 26.02
N ARG A 301 11.62 2.10 25.90
CA ARG A 301 11.18 1.34 24.71
C ARG A 301 9.90 0.52 24.93
N THR A 302 9.04 0.98 25.83
CA THR A 302 7.74 0.34 26.13
C THR A 302 6.79 0.27 24.92
N ASP A 303 6.99 1.14 23.93
CA ASP A 303 6.33 1.10 22.62
C ASP A 303 6.56 -0.24 21.90
N TRP A 304 7.72 -0.89 22.08
CA TRP A 304 8.00 -2.18 21.46
C TRP A 304 7.16 -3.30 22.02
N THR A 305 7.02 -3.37 23.34
CA THR A 305 6.13 -4.32 24.01
C THR A 305 4.69 -4.17 23.51
N TRP A 306 4.22 -2.93 23.35
CA TRP A 306 2.89 -2.66 22.83
C TRP A 306 2.74 -3.11 21.36
N MET A 307 3.77 -2.92 20.54
CA MET A 307 3.80 -3.45 19.18
C MET A 307 3.74 -4.96 19.11
N PHE A 308 4.50 -5.69 19.92
CA PHE A 308 4.40 -7.16 19.93
C PHE A 308 3.00 -7.66 20.35
N ARG A 309 2.28 -6.92 21.21
CA ARG A 309 0.87 -7.24 21.50
C ARG A 309 -0.01 -7.06 20.27
N ALA A 310 0.20 -5.99 19.50
CA ALA A 310 -0.52 -5.78 18.25
C ALA A 310 -0.18 -6.84 17.19
N GLU A 311 1.08 -7.30 17.12
CA GLU A 311 1.51 -8.41 16.25
C GLU A 311 0.76 -9.72 16.58
N LEU A 312 0.57 -10.03 17.87
CA LEU A 312 -0.24 -11.19 18.29
C LEU A 312 -1.71 -11.05 17.89
N VAL A 313 -2.29 -9.85 18.00
CA VAL A 313 -3.66 -9.59 17.53
C VAL A 313 -3.75 -9.74 16.01
N ALA A 314 -2.78 -9.20 15.27
CA ALA A 314 -2.72 -9.31 13.81
C ALA A 314 -2.58 -10.78 13.38
N LEU A 315 -1.74 -11.57 14.08
CA LEU A 315 -1.60 -13.01 13.86
C LEU A 315 -2.93 -13.74 14.04
N PHE A 316 -3.62 -13.48 15.14
CA PHE A 316 -4.93 -14.07 15.40
C PHE A 316 -5.95 -13.74 14.31
N VAL A 317 -6.04 -12.46 13.91
CA VAL A 317 -6.93 -12.01 12.82
C VAL A 317 -6.57 -12.69 11.49
N CYS A 318 -5.29 -12.82 11.17
CA CYS A 318 -4.84 -13.47 9.94
C CYS A 318 -5.13 -14.98 9.93
N LEU A 319 -5.01 -15.66 11.09
CA LEU A 319 -5.36 -17.06 11.22
C LEU A 319 -6.87 -17.29 11.04
N LEU A 320 -7.70 -16.46 11.67
CA LEU A 320 -9.15 -16.48 11.45
C LEU A 320 -9.52 -16.25 9.99
N LEU A 321 -8.87 -15.27 9.35
CA LEU A 321 -9.04 -14.99 7.93
C LEU A 321 -8.66 -16.21 7.08
N LEU A 322 -7.51 -16.84 7.36
CA LEU A 322 -7.06 -18.02 6.63
C LEU A 322 -8.06 -19.18 6.75
N VAL A 323 -8.50 -19.49 7.97
CA VAL A 323 -9.50 -20.55 8.22
C VAL A 323 -10.79 -20.27 7.44
N TRP A 324 -11.26 -19.01 7.45
CA TRP A 324 -12.45 -18.61 6.71
C TRP A 324 -12.27 -18.70 5.19
N LEU A 325 -11.11 -18.30 4.66
CA LEU A 325 -10.81 -18.41 3.22
C LEU A 325 -10.73 -19.87 2.76
N LEU A 326 -10.12 -20.75 3.58
CA LEU A 326 -10.08 -22.19 3.33
C LEU A 326 -11.47 -22.80 3.37
N TRP A 327 -12.29 -22.45 4.36
CA TRP A 327 -13.68 -22.91 4.47
C TRP A 327 -14.52 -22.52 3.24
N ARG A 328 -14.33 -21.31 2.72
CA ARG A 328 -14.97 -20.84 1.49
C ARG A 328 -14.28 -21.29 0.21
N ARG A 329 -13.24 -22.13 0.29
CA ARG A 329 -12.45 -22.61 -0.85
C ARG A 329 -11.91 -21.50 -1.76
N SER A 330 -11.58 -20.35 -1.17
CA SER A 330 -10.97 -19.20 -1.85
C SER A 330 -9.47 -19.42 -1.97
N TRP A 331 -9.06 -20.46 -2.71
CA TRP A 331 -7.70 -21.03 -2.67
C TRP A 331 -6.59 -20.03 -2.97
N GLY A 332 -6.74 -19.17 -3.98
CA GLY A 332 -5.73 -18.15 -4.29
C GLY A 332 -5.51 -17.14 -3.15
N GLU A 333 -6.59 -16.68 -2.52
CA GLU A 333 -6.52 -15.75 -1.38
C GLU A 333 -6.03 -16.46 -0.11
N ALA A 334 -6.43 -17.71 0.10
CA ALA A 334 -5.91 -18.53 1.18
C ALA A 334 -4.40 -18.75 1.03
N ALA A 335 -3.91 -19.01 -0.19
CA ALA A 335 -2.48 -19.12 -0.49
C ALA A 335 -1.73 -17.82 -0.22
N TRP A 336 -2.32 -16.67 -0.57
CA TRP A 336 -1.77 -15.35 -0.26
C TRP A 336 -1.59 -15.12 1.26
N VAL A 337 -2.64 -15.38 2.04
CA VAL A 337 -2.61 -15.22 3.50
C VAL A 337 -1.70 -16.27 4.15
N ALA A 338 -1.72 -17.51 3.68
CA ALA A 338 -0.89 -18.60 4.19
C ALA A 338 0.60 -18.36 3.93
N ALA A 339 0.98 -17.91 2.74
CA ALA A 339 2.37 -17.59 2.43
C ALA A 339 2.87 -16.39 3.26
N THR A 340 2.01 -15.38 3.47
CA THR A 340 2.30 -14.26 4.38
C THR A 340 2.54 -14.77 5.81
N LEU A 341 1.61 -15.53 6.37
CA LEU A 341 1.76 -16.12 7.71
C LEU A 341 2.99 -17.03 7.80
N GLY A 342 3.24 -17.87 6.81
CA GLY A 342 4.39 -18.76 6.75
C GLY A 342 5.72 -18.00 6.83
N ALA A 343 5.84 -16.90 6.10
CA ALA A 343 7.06 -16.09 6.11
C ALA A 343 7.26 -15.30 7.41
N PHE A 344 6.19 -14.72 7.97
CA PHE A 344 6.29 -13.92 9.20
C PHE A 344 6.41 -14.79 10.45
N CYS A 345 5.83 -15.99 10.47
CA CYS A 345 5.91 -16.92 11.59
C CYS A 345 7.19 -17.77 11.58
N THR A 346 7.94 -17.84 10.47
CA THR A 346 9.23 -18.57 10.41
C THR A 346 10.46 -17.70 10.65
N SER A 347 10.28 -16.56 11.32
CA SER A 347 11.30 -15.57 11.71
C SER A 347 11.50 -15.57 13.24
N TYR A 348 12.60 -15.01 13.77
CA TYR A 348 12.87 -15.01 15.22
C TYR A 348 11.70 -14.49 16.06
N TRP A 349 11.10 -13.38 15.60
CA TRP A 349 9.81 -12.88 16.06
C TRP A 349 8.80 -12.83 14.93
N VAL A 350 7.51 -12.82 15.29
CA VAL A 350 6.42 -12.35 14.46
C VAL A 350 6.39 -10.83 14.56
N PHE A 351 6.98 -10.14 13.59
CA PHE A 351 6.97 -8.67 13.53
C PHE A 351 6.81 -8.15 12.10
N SER A 352 6.18 -6.98 11.99
CA SER A 352 5.70 -6.35 10.75
C SER A 352 4.50 -7.06 10.10
N LEU A 353 3.88 -8.04 10.80
CA LEU A 353 2.64 -8.68 10.36
C LEU A 353 1.46 -7.70 10.50
N THR A 354 1.48 -6.84 11.52
CA THR A 354 0.55 -5.71 11.68
C THR A 354 0.46 -4.87 10.40
N ARG A 355 1.59 -4.42 9.85
CA ARG A 355 1.67 -3.71 8.56
C ARG A 355 1.23 -4.57 7.39
N ALA A 356 1.64 -5.84 7.36
CA ALA A 356 1.28 -6.75 6.28
C ALA A 356 -0.24 -6.92 6.11
N THR A 357 -1.04 -6.70 7.18
CA THR A 357 -2.51 -6.72 7.08
C THR A 357 -3.06 -5.75 6.03
N LEU A 358 -2.41 -4.61 5.79
CA LEU A 358 -2.81 -3.65 4.74
C LEU A 358 -2.79 -4.27 3.33
N LEU A 359 -1.95 -5.28 3.12
CA LEU A 359 -1.78 -5.95 1.83
C LEU A 359 -2.85 -7.05 1.61
N LEU A 360 -3.52 -7.47 2.68
CA LEU A 360 -4.49 -8.56 2.66
C LEU A 360 -5.87 -8.04 2.23
N TRP A 361 -6.08 -7.78 0.93
CA TRP A 361 -7.40 -7.35 0.42
C TRP A 361 -8.59 -8.22 0.88
N PRO A 362 -8.49 -9.56 1.09
CA PRO A 362 -9.63 -10.35 1.54
C PRO A 362 -10.09 -9.95 2.95
N LEU A 363 -9.17 -9.44 3.80
CA LEU A 363 -9.50 -8.90 5.12
C LEU A 363 -10.43 -7.68 4.97
N TRP A 364 -10.01 -6.72 4.16
CA TRP A 364 -10.71 -5.44 4.01
C TRP A 364 -12.03 -5.59 3.27
N ILE A 365 -12.08 -6.44 2.25
CA ILE A 365 -13.33 -6.79 1.57
C ILE A 365 -14.27 -7.55 2.52
N GLY A 366 -13.75 -8.51 3.29
CA GLY A 366 -14.52 -9.24 4.30
C GLY A 366 -15.14 -8.32 5.36
N LEU A 367 -14.36 -7.38 5.90
CA LEU A 367 -14.85 -6.35 6.83
C LEU A 367 -15.91 -5.47 6.16
N ALA A 368 -15.72 -5.04 4.91
CA ALA A 368 -16.69 -4.26 4.16
C ALA A 368 -18.04 -5.00 4.02
N VAL A 369 -18.00 -6.31 3.77
CA VAL A 369 -19.21 -7.15 3.68
C VAL A 369 -19.90 -7.24 5.04
N LEU A 370 -19.15 -7.42 6.13
CA LEU A 370 -19.69 -7.48 7.49
C LEU A 370 -20.39 -6.19 7.88
N ILE A 371 -19.76 -5.04 7.67
CA ILE A 371 -20.37 -3.73 7.99
C ILE A 371 -21.56 -3.43 7.08
N ARG A 372 -21.56 -3.92 5.83
CA ARG A 372 -22.69 -3.74 4.92
C ARG A 372 -23.91 -4.55 5.36
N ARG A 373 -23.69 -5.77 5.86
CA ARG A 373 -24.75 -6.63 6.39
C ARG A 373 -25.23 -6.19 7.78
N LYS A 374 -24.32 -5.66 8.60
CA LYS A 374 -24.60 -5.21 9.97
C LYS A 374 -24.01 -3.81 10.20
N PRO A 375 -24.76 -2.73 9.92
CA PRO A 375 -24.25 -1.36 9.98
C PRO A 375 -23.64 -0.95 11.33
N TRP A 376 -24.10 -1.52 12.44
CA TRP A 376 -23.52 -1.27 13.76
C TRP A 376 -22.06 -1.71 13.87
N LEU A 377 -21.65 -2.76 13.13
CA LEU A 377 -20.25 -3.16 13.04
C LEU A 377 -19.40 -2.09 12.36
N GLY A 378 -19.96 -1.32 11.44
CA GLY A 378 -19.28 -0.17 10.84
C GLY A 378 -19.01 0.93 11.87
N ARG A 379 -19.99 1.22 12.73
CA ARG A 379 -19.83 2.19 13.83
C ARG A 379 -18.79 1.69 14.85
N LEU A 380 -18.86 0.41 15.23
CA LEU A 380 -17.88 -0.21 16.11
C LEU A 380 -16.47 -0.16 15.51
N TYR A 381 -16.35 -0.54 14.24
CA TYR A 381 -15.07 -0.52 13.54
C TYR A 381 -14.50 0.90 13.50
N LEU A 382 -15.24 1.90 13.03
CA LEU A 382 -14.73 3.27 12.94
C LEU A 382 -14.43 3.85 14.33
N GLY A 383 -15.27 3.55 15.33
CA GLY A 383 -15.07 3.98 16.71
C GLY A 383 -13.81 3.42 17.37
N LEU A 384 -13.31 2.26 16.92
CA LEU A 384 -12.05 1.67 17.41
C LEU A 384 -10.87 1.98 16.50
N ALA A 385 -11.05 1.83 15.19
CA ALA A 385 -9.99 1.92 14.20
C ALA A 385 -9.47 3.35 14.03
N ILE A 386 -10.33 4.38 14.10
CA ILE A 386 -9.89 5.77 13.97
C ILE A 386 -8.99 6.20 15.15
N PRO A 387 -9.37 5.99 16.43
CA PRO A 387 -8.49 6.28 17.56
C PRO A 387 -7.17 5.49 17.51
N LEU A 388 -7.23 4.21 17.15
CA LEU A 388 -6.02 3.41 17.00
C LEU A 388 -5.16 3.95 15.84
N ALA A 389 -5.74 4.32 14.70
CA ALA A 389 -5.03 4.91 13.59
C ALA A 389 -4.32 6.22 13.98
N ALA A 390 -4.99 7.06 14.77
CA ALA A 390 -4.37 8.25 15.33
C ALA A 390 -3.21 7.90 16.28
N ALA A 391 -3.38 6.91 17.16
CA ALA A 391 -2.32 6.47 18.07
C ALA A 391 -1.09 5.92 17.33
N TRP A 392 -1.29 5.09 16.30
CA TRP A 392 -0.22 4.59 15.44
C TRP A 392 0.49 5.70 14.67
N ALA A 393 -0.28 6.64 14.11
CA ALA A 393 0.29 7.79 13.41
C ALA A 393 1.10 8.69 14.36
N CYS A 394 0.59 8.98 15.56
CA CYS A 394 1.34 9.69 16.60
C CYS A 394 2.63 8.97 16.99
N ALA A 395 2.58 7.65 17.17
CA ALA A 395 3.76 6.84 17.45
C ALA A 395 4.79 6.98 16.32
N PHE A 396 4.37 6.81 15.07
CA PHE A 396 5.21 6.98 13.88
C PHE A 396 5.86 8.37 13.84
N PHE A 397 5.07 9.45 13.86
CA PHE A 397 5.56 10.83 13.72
C PHE A 397 6.44 11.30 14.87
N THR A 398 6.40 10.61 16.01
CA THR A 398 7.24 10.89 17.19
C THR A 398 8.44 9.94 17.31
N GLY A 399 8.71 9.12 16.28
CA GLY A 399 9.85 8.21 16.24
C GLY A 399 9.73 6.99 17.15
N ARG A 400 8.52 6.67 17.62
CA ARG A 400 8.23 5.41 18.31
C ARG A 400 7.97 4.32 17.28
N TRP A 401 8.29 3.08 17.65
CA TRP A 401 8.10 1.96 16.74
C TRP A 401 6.60 1.69 16.56
N SER A 402 6.18 1.54 15.31
CA SER A 402 4.78 1.46 14.89
C SER A 402 4.52 0.37 13.84
N GLY A 403 5.47 -0.55 13.65
CA GLY A 403 5.34 -1.74 12.78
C GLY A 403 6.49 -1.99 11.83
#